data_AF-A0A2E7ENA1-F1
#
_entry.id   AF-A0A2E7ENA1-F1
#
_cell.length_a   1.000
_cell.length_b   1.000
_cell.length_c   1.000
_cell.angle_alpha   90.00
_cell.angle_beta   90.00
_cell.angle_gamma   90.00
#
_symmetry.space_group_name_H-M   'P 1'
#
loop_
_entity.id
_entity.type
_entity.pdbx_description
1 polymer ?
#
loop_
_entity_poly.entity_id
_entity_poly.type
_entity_poly.pdbx_seq_one_letter_code
_entity_poly.pdbx_strand_id
1 'polypeptide(L)'
;MRVVAVSRKDVPALEMPTRFQTDITYFITPESEPGVPKLGENEFWVRQEDAKQWLDDLVIEVVSPLSAEMKAEIELTEDQERWLEWLIEYKVEHIRLEKP
;
A
#
# COMPACT_ATOMS: atom_id res chain seq x y z
N MET A 1 3.64 5.02 13.60
CA MET A 1 2.30 4.69 13.08
C MET A 1 2.30 3.21 12.78
N ARG A 2 1.19 2.50 12.95
CA ARG A 2 1.16 1.04 12.82
C ARG A 2 0.31 0.64 11.63
N VAL A 3 0.84 -0.25 10.80
CA VAL A 3 0.09 -0.94 9.74
C VAL A 3 -0.36 -2.28 10.31
N VAL A 4 -1.67 -2.52 10.32
CA VAL A 4 -2.26 -3.72 10.90
C VAL A 4 -3.01 -4.47 9.81
N ALA A 5 -2.82 -5.79 9.72
CA ALA A 5 -3.62 -6.63 8.82
C ALA A 5 -5.03 -6.81 9.39
N VAL A 6 -6.05 -6.43 8.61
CA VAL A 6 -7.46 -6.55 9.03
C VAL A 6 -7.94 -7.99 8.92
N SER A 7 -7.57 -8.67 7.82
CA SER A 7 -8.00 -10.06 7.56
C SER A 7 -7.13 -11.12 8.25
N ARG A 8 -5.99 -10.72 8.84
CA ARG A 8 -5.00 -11.64 9.44
C ARG A 8 -4.53 -11.14 10.81
N LYS A 9 -5.26 -11.50 11.86
CA LYS A 9 -4.98 -11.06 13.25
C LYS A 9 -3.73 -11.69 13.87
N ASP A 10 -3.19 -12.72 13.25
CA ASP A 10 -1.99 -13.45 13.65
C ASP A 10 -0.70 -12.75 13.20
N VAL A 11 -0.80 -11.79 12.28
CA VAL A 11 0.36 -11.09 11.72
C VAL A 11 0.75 -9.92 12.63
N PRO A 12 2.03 -9.78 12.99
CA PRO A 12 2.49 -8.65 13.77
C PRO A 12 2.32 -7.35 12.97
N ALA A 13 1.82 -6.31 13.64
CA ALA A 13 1.71 -4.99 13.04
C ALA A 13 3.10 -4.45 12.66
N LEU A 14 3.19 -3.76 11.52
CA LEU A 14 4.42 -3.15 11.03
C LEU A 14 4.48 -1.68 11.47
N GLU A 15 5.57 -1.29 12.13
CA GLU A 15 5.83 0.12 12.43
C GLU A 15 6.30 0.86 11.17
N MET A 16 5.63 1.97 10.87
CA MET A 16 5.89 2.85 9.74
C MET A 16 5.99 4.32 10.17
N PRO A 17 6.75 5.15 9.44
CA PRO A 17 6.83 6.58 9.71
C PRO A 17 5.47 7.25 9.49
N THR A 18 5.20 8.35 10.19
CA THR A 18 3.91 9.07 10.08
C THR A 18 3.59 9.53 8.65
N ARG A 19 4.62 9.85 7.85
CA ARG A 19 4.44 10.23 6.42
C ARG A 19 3.76 9.13 5.59
N PHE A 20 3.85 7.87 6.02
CA PHE A 20 3.24 6.77 5.28
C PHE A 20 1.71 6.89 5.18
N GLN A 21 1.07 7.68 6.04
CA GLN A 21 -0.37 7.98 5.94
C GLN A 21 -0.73 8.67 4.62
N THR A 22 0.17 9.48 4.07
CA THR A 22 -0.03 10.09 2.75
C THR A 22 0.50 9.21 1.64
N ASP A 23 1.64 8.56 1.86
CA ASP A 23 2.31 7.76 0.82
C ASP A 23 1.48 6.56 0.39
N ILE A 24 0.74 5.93 1.33
CA ILE A 24 -0.10 4.77 1.03
C ILE A 24 -1.07 5.01 -0.13
N THR A 25 -1.52 6.26 -0.35
CA THR A 25 -2.50 6.59 -1.40
C THR A 25 -2.01 6.30 -2.82
N TYR A 26 -0.70 6.21 -3.02
CA TYR A 26 -0.14 5.78 -4.30
C TYR A 26 -0.27 4.28 -4.53
N PHE A 27 -0.30 3.48 -3.46
CA PHE A 27 -0.21 2.01 -3.50
C PHE A 27 -1.56 1.29 -3.32
N ILE A 28 -2.69 2.00 -3.34
CA ILE A 28 -4.00 1.37 -3.08
C ILE A 28 -4.75 1.03 -4.36
N THR A 29 -5.46 -0.08 -4.30
CA THR A 29 -6.50 -0.41 -5.27
C THR A 29 -7.78 0.35 -4.88
N PRO A 30 -8.35 1.20 -5.77
CA PRO A 30 -9.56 1.95 -5.46
C PRO A 30 -10.74 1.05 -5.07
N GLU A 31 -11.58 1.49 -4.11
CA GLU A 31 -12.78 0.73 -3.69
C GLU A 31 -13.78 0.47 -4.83
N SER A 32 -13.73 1.25 -5.91
CA SER A 32 -14.57 1.05 -7.10
C SER A 32 -14.13 -0.14 -7.97
N GLU A 33 -12.93 -0.66 -7.77
CA GLU A 33 -12.39 -1.78 -8.54
C GLU A 33 -13.07 -3.10 -8.18
N PRO A 34 -13.33 -3.99 -9.15
CA PRO A 34 -13.82 -5.34 -8.87
C PRO A 34 -12.91 -6.10 -7.92
N GLY A 35 -13.52 -6.79 -6.95
CA GLY A 35 -12.82 -7.62 -5.96
C GLY A 35 -12.37 -6.89 -4.70
N VAL A 36 -12.48 -5.55 -4.65
CA VAL A 36 -12.19 -4.78 -3.42
C VAL A 36 -13.41 -4.83 -2.49
N PRO A 37 -13.25 -5.26 -1.22
CA PRO A 37 -14.35 -5.26 -0.26
C PRO A 37 -14.66 -3.82 0.19
N LYS A 38 -15.81 -3.64 0.84
CA LYS A 38 -16.12 -2.37 1.49
C LYS A 38 -15.11 -2.10 2.60
N LEU A 39 -14.38 -0.99 2.49
CA LEU A 39 -13.36 -0.60 3.45
C LEU A 39 -13.95 0.28 4.56
N GLY A 40 -13.43 0.11 5.77
CA GLY A 40 -13.70 0.97 6.91
C GLY A 40 -12.82 2.22 6.95
N GLU A 41 -12.95 3.01 8.01
CA GLU A 41 -12.12 4.19 8.21
C GLU A 41 -10.63 3.82 8.40
N ASN A 42 -9.75 4.51 7.68
CA ASN A 42 -8.30 4.23 7.65
C ASN A 42 -7.94 2.81 7.20
N GLU A 43 -8.87 2.13 6.51
CA GLU A 43 -8.60 0.84 5.88
C GLU A 43 -8.28 1.02 4.41
N PHE A 44 -7.37 0.17 3.92
CA PHE A 44 -6.86 0.22 2.57
C PHE A 44 -6.76 -1.19 2.01
N TRP A 45 -6.97 -1.30 0.70
CA TRP A 45 -6.79 -2.54 -0.04
C TRP A 45 -5.62 -2.41 -1.00
N VAL A 46 -4.77 -3.44 -1.02
CA VAL A 46 -3.62 -3.55 -1.91
C VAL A 46 -3.62 -4.96 -2.47
N ARG A 47 -3.74 -5.10 -3.80
CA ARG A 47 -3.64 -6.42 -4.44
C ARG A 47 -2.22 -6.96 -4.32
N GLN A 48 -2.10 -8.25 -4.07
CA GLN A 48 -0.79 -8.92 -4.00
C GLN A 48 0.02 -8.78 -5.29
N GLU A 49 -0.63 -8.79 -6.44
CA GLU A 49 0.02 -8.66 -7.74
C GLU A 49 0.65 -7.27 -7.93
N ASP A 50 -0.08 -6.21 -7.57
CA ASP A 50 0.41 -4.84 -7.64
C ASP A 50 1.59 -4.63 -6.66
N ALA A 51 1.45 -5.12 -5.42
CA ALA A 51 2.49 -5.05 -4.40
C ALA A 51 3.79 -5.74 -4.86
N LYS A 52 3.65 -6.91 -5.49
CA LYS A 52 4.78 -7.64 -6.05
C LYS A 52 5.43 -6.88 -7.20
N GLN A 53 4.63 -6.34 -8.12
CA GLN A 53 5.13 -5.59 -9.25
C GLN A 53 5.94 -4.37 -8.80
N TRP A 54 5.43 -3.57 -7.85
CA TRP A 54 6.16 -2.40 -7.34
C TRP A 54 7.47 -2.79 -6.64
N LEU A 55 7.49 -3.90 -5.89
CA LEU A 55 8.71 -4.36 -5.25
C LEU A 55 9.73 -4.91 -6.25
N ASP A 56 9.28 -5.62 -7.29
CA ASP A 56 10.14 -6.13 -8.36
C ASP A 56 10.74 -4.99 -9.20
N ASP A 57 9.96 -3.93 -9.46
CA ASP A 57 10.39 -2.77 -10.25
C ASP A 57 11.16 -1.72 -9.45
N LEU A 58 11.05 -1.75 -8.11
CA LEU A 58 11.57 -0.73 -7.17
C LEU A 58 11.09 0.70 -7.45
N VAL A 59 10.02 0.84 -8.22
CA VAL A 59 9.40 2.12 -8.55
C VAL A 59 7.89 2.02 -8.48
N ILE A 60 7.26 3.17 -8.25
CA ILE A 60 5.83 3.36 -8.46
C ILE A 60 5.58 4.37 -9.58
N GLU A 61 4.72 4.01 -10.53
CA GLU A 61 4.24 4.91 -11.57
C GLU A 61 3.14 5.82 -11.01
N VAL A 62 3.37 7.13 -11.01
CA VAL A 62 2.37 8.13 -10.64
C VAL A 62 1.96 8.92 -11.88
N VAL A 63 0.65 8.99 -12.13
CA VAL A 63 0.09 9.82 -13.20
C VAL A 63 -0.16 11.22 -12.67
N SER A 64 0.46 12.23 -13.29
CA SER A 64 0.21 13.62 -12.91
C SER A 64 -1.20 14.05 -13.33
N PRO A 65 -2.01 14.65 -12.44
CA PRO A 65 -3.34 15.14 -12.79
C PRO A 65 -3.32 16.29 -13.81
N LEU A 66 -2.16 16.92 -14.05
CA LEU A 66 -2.00 18.05 -14.98
C LEU A 66 -1.63 17.63 -16.41
N SER A 67 -1.24 16.38 -16.63
CA SER A 67 -0.91 15.86 -17.96
C SER A 67 -1.08 14.34 -17.93
N ALA A 68 -2.24 13.87 -18.37
CA ALA A 68 -2.59 12.45 -18.41
C ALA A 68 -1.64 11.58 -19.28
N GLU A 69 -0.69 12.21 -19.98
CA GLU A 69 0.30 11.55 -20.85
C GLU A 69 1.69 11.40 -20.20
N MET A 70 1.98 12.07 -19.07
CA MET A 70 3.28 11.96 -18.40
C MET A 70 3.17 11.12 -17.13
N LYS A 71 3.61 9.87 -17.24
CA LYS A 71 3.90 8.99 -16.10
C LYS A 71 5.25 9.39 -15.50
N ALA A 72 5.30 9.56 -14.18
CA ALA A 72 6.56 9.70 -13.45
C ALA A 72 6.80 8.43 -12.65
N GLU A 73 7.97 7.84 -12.79
CA GLU A 73 8.44 6.76 -11.92
C GLU A 73 9.09 7.39 -10.69
N ILE A 74 8.66 6.94 -9.51
CA ILE A 74 9.22 7.36 -8.23
C ILE A 74 9.86 6.14 -7.58
N GLU A 75 11.15 6.22 -7.27
CA GLU A 75 11.87 5.18 -6.54
C GLU A 75 11.23 4.94 -5.17
N LEU A 76 11.13 3.68 -4.79
CA LEU A 76 10.68 3.31 -3.46
C LEU A 76 11.71 3.73 -2.41
N THR A 77 11.21 4.12 -1.25
CA THR A 77 12.01 4.28 -0.04
C THR A 77 12.16 2.95 0.68
N GLU A 78 13.22 2.80 1.49
CA GLU A 78 13.43 1.59 2.31
C GLU A 78 12.23 1.21 3.18
N ASP A 79 11.50 2.20 3.71
CA ASP A 79 10.27 1.95 4.47
C ASP A 79 9.15 1.36 3.60
N GLN A 80 9.00 1.84 2.36
CA GLN A 80 7.99 1.35 1.42
C GLN A 80 8.33 -0.06 0.96
N GLU A 81 9.60 -0.34 0.63
CA GLU A 81 10.07 -1.68 0.30
C GLU A 81 9.77 -2.66 1.44
N ARG A 82 10.18 -2.33 2.67
CA ARG A 82 9.90 -3.13 3.87
C ARG A 82 8.41 -3.39 4.08
N TRP A 83 7.56 -2.42 3.77
CA TRP A 83 6.12 -2.58 3.85
C TRP A 83 5.56 -3.49 2.75
N LEU A 84 6.02 -3.36 1.51
CA LEU A 84 5.64 -4.26 0.42
C LEU A 84 6.08 -5.70 0.69
N GLU A 85 7.31 -5.89 1.17
CA GLU A 85 7.81 -7.19 1.62
C GLU A 85 6.90 -7.81 2.68
N TRP A 86 6.48 -7.02 3.69
CA TRP A 86 5.55 -7.48 4.72
C TRP A 86 4.19 -7.89 4.14
N LEU A 87 3.64 -7.14 3.18
CA LEU A 87 2.38 -7.52 2.52
C LEU A 87 2.50 -8.87 1.79
N ILE A 88 3.62 -9.09 1.10
CA ILE A 88 3.87 -10.29 0.30
C ILE A 88 4.16 -11.49 1.20
N GLU A 89 5.05 -11.33 2.19
CA GLU A 89 5.44 -12.39 3.13
C GLU A 89 4.22 -12.94 3.88
N TYR A 90 3.39 -12.05 4.40
CA TYR A 90 2.22 -12.42 5.21
C TYR A 90 0.95 -12.63 4.39
N LYS A 91 0.98 -12.38 3.08
CA LYS A 91 -0.17 -12.46 2.17
C LYS A 91 -1.33 -11.59 2.64
N VAL A 92 -1.03 -10.33 2.94
CA VAL A 92 -1.98 -9.36 3.44
C VAL A 92 -2.40 -8.42 2.31
N GLU A 93 -3.70 -8.27 2.11
CA GLU A 93 -4.27 -7.33 1.13
C GLU A 93 -5.08 -6.22 1.79
N HIS A 94 -5.69 -6.53 2.95
CA HIS A 94 -6.50 -5.59 3.72
C HIS A 94 -5.73 -5.10 4.93
N ILE A 95 -5.40 -3.82 4.94
CA ILE A 95 -4.68 -3.19 6.04
C ILE A 95 -5.47 -2.04 6.66
N ARG A 96 -5.15 -1.71 7.90
CA ARG A 96 -5.60 -0.50 8.58
C ARG A 96 -4.40 0.26 9.12
N LEU A 97 -4.45 1.58 9.02
CA LEU A 97 -3.47 2.45 9.67
C LEU A 97 -3.98 2.86 11.05
N GLU A 98 -3.15 2.64 12.07
CA GLU A 98 -3.41 3.07 13.44
C GLU A 98 -2.38 4.13 13.86
N LYS A 99 -2.89 5.27 14.34
CA LYS A 99 -2.03 6.32 14.91
C LYS A 99 -1.35 5.79 16.19
N PRO A 100 -0.10 6.19 16.46
CA PRO A 100 0.58 5.84 17.70
C PRO A 100 -0.14 6.44 18.92
#